data_AF-A0AAE4B597-F1
#
_entry.id   AF-A0AAE4B597-F1
#
_cell.length_a   1.000
_cell.length_b   1.000
_cell.length_c   1.000
_cell.angle_alpha   90.00
_cell.angle_beta   90.00
_cell.angle_gamma   90.00
#
_symmetry.space_group_name_H-M   'P 1'
#
loop_
_entity.id
_entity.type
_entity.pdbx_description
1 polymer ?
#
loop_
_entity_poly.entity_id
_entity_poly.type
_entity_poly.pdbx_seq_one_letter_code
_entity_poly.pdbx_strand_id
1 'polypeptide(L)'
;MRYARPVVLALSLAALATAATAGNGPGKPGAHKGPGPKAALPCPPGLAKKNPPCVPPGQARHQYRYRVGERINSGYVILGDPWRYDLDPNQTYYRVGDYLYRVNRDTREVLDFLGAAAALLD
;
A
#
# COMPACT_ATOMS: atom_id res chain seq x y z
N MET A 1 49.49 -3.16 -24.29
CA MET A 1 48.72 -4.41 -24.28
C MET A 1 47.26 -4.09 -24.51
N ARG A 2 46.62 -4.80 -25.45
CA ARG A 2 45.25 -4.58 -25.92
C ARG A 2 44.29 -5.37 -25.04
N TYR A 3 43.23 -4.75 -24.52
CA TYR A 3 41.99 -5.48 -24.18
C TYR A 3 40.80 -4.59 -24.54
N ALA A 4 40.24 -4.90 -25.71
CA ALA A 4 38.99 -4.37 -26.21
C ALA A 4 37.85 -4.88 -25.33
N ARG A 5 37.04 -3.96 -24.80
CA ARG A 5 35.79 -4.29 -24.12
C ARG A 5 34.69 -4.39 -25.19
N PRO A 6 34.07 -5.55 -25.41
CA PRO A 6 32.92 -5.62 -26.30
C PRO A 6 31.71 -4.99 -25.59
N VAL A 7 31.31 -3.82 -26.06
CA VAL A 7 30.00 -3.23 -25.77
C VAL A 7 28.96 -4.09 -26.48
N VAL A 8 28.33 -5.00 -25.75
CA VAL A 8 27.17 -5.74 -26.25
C VAL A 8 25.92 -4.96 -25.85
N LEU A 9 25.43 -4.18 -26.81
CA LEU A 9 24.10 -3.58 -26.81
C LEU A 9 23.07 -4.71 -26.96
N ALA A 10 22.38 -5.09 -25.88
CA ALA A 10 21.27 -6.04 -25.95
C ALA A 10 19.96 -5.26 -26.08
N LEU A 11 19.33 -5.42 -27.24
CA LEU A 11 18.05 -4.88 -27.69
C LEU A 11 16.91 -5.14 -26.68
N SER A 12 16.20 -4.07 -26.34
CA SER A 12 14.86 -4.11 -25.78
C SER A 12 13.83 -4.35 -26.89
N LEU A 13 12.96 -5.35 -26.74
CA LEU A 13 11.69 -5.41 -27.45
C LEU A 13 10.60 -5.96 -26.50
N ALA A 14 9.72 -5.05 -26.09
CA ALA A 14 8.53 -5.35 -25.32
C ALA A 14 7.46 -6.00 -26.22
N ALA A 15 6.81 -7.05 -25.73
CA ALA A 15 5.56 -7.55 -26.30
C ALA A 15 4.51 -7.65 -25.18
N LEU A 16 3.64 -6.63 -25.11
CA LEU A 16 2.37 -6.68 -24.41
C LEU A 16 1.27 -6.85 -25.46
N ALA A 17 0.49 -7.93 -25.37
CA ALA A 17 -0.88 -7.98 -25.91
C ALA A 17 -1.68 -9.13 -25.27
N THR A 18 -2.46 -8.79 -24.26
CA THR A 18 -3.47 -9.63 -23.61
C THR A 18 -4.80 -9.48 -24.36
N ALA A 19 -5.43 -10.59 -24.77
CA ALA A 19 -6.82 -10.60 -25.21
C ALA A 19 -7.58 -11.73 -24.50
N ALA A 20 -8.20 -11.38 -23.36
CA ALA A 20 -9.19 -12.24 -22.72
C ALA A 20 -10.57 -11.92 -23.32
N THR A 21 -11.21 -12.90 -23.94
CA THR A 21 -12.56 -12.75 -24.49
C THR A 21 -13.58 -12.81 -23.34
N ALA A 22 -14.44 -11.81 -23.29
CA ALA A 22 -15.54 -11.70 -22.33
C ALA A 22 -16.66 -12.69 -22.70
N GLY A 23 -17.06 -13.53 -21.74
CA GLY A 23 -18.25 -14.38 -21.85
C GLY A 23 -19.54 -13.58 -21.66
N ASN A 24 -20.59 -13.92 -22.42
CA ASN A 24 -21.95 -13.43 -22.22
C ASN A 24 -22.89 -14.64 -22.13
N GLY A 25 -23.31 -14.99 -20.91
CA GLY A 25 -24.45 -15.87 -20.66
C GLY A 25 -25.66 -15.03 -20.22
N PRO A 26 -26.89 -15.32 -20.66
CA PRO A 26 -28.07 -14.55 -20.28
C PRO A 26 -28.54 -14.95 -18.88
N GLY A 27 -28.25 -14.10 -17.89
CA GLY A 27 -28.78 -14.20 -16.53
C GLY A 27 -30.18 -13.61 -16.42
N LYS A 28 -31.12 -14.38 -15.86
CA LYS A 28 -32.53 -14.04 -15.65
C LYS A 28 -32.71 -12.89 -14.63
N PRO A 29 -33.67 -11.96 -14.80
CA PRO A 29 -33.92 -10.91 -13.81
C PRO A 29 -34.79 -11.45 -12.67
N GLY A 30 -34.19 -11.62 -11.49
CA GLY A 30 -34.91 -11.88 -10.23
C GLY A 30 -35.38 -10.56 -9.60
N ALA A 31 -36.69 -10.42 -9.40
CA ALA A 31 -37.35 -9.22 -8.87
C ALA A 31 -36.98 -8.92 -7.40
N HIS A 32 -36.71 -7.65 -7.10
CA HIS A 32 -36.49 -7.14 -5.75
C HIS A 32 -37.77 -6.51 -5.17
N LYS A 33 -38.12 -6.83 -3.92
CA LYS A 33 -39.03 -6.03 -3.08
C LYS A 33 -38.34 -5.72 -1.74
N GLY A 34 -37.97 -4.45 -1.56
CA GLY A 34 -37.49 -3.87 -0.30
C GLY A 34 -37.20 -2.37 -0.49
N PRO A 35 -37.66 -1.46 0.40
CA PRO A 35 -37.60 -0.02 0.13
C PRO A 35 -36.31 0.64 0.65
N GLY A 36 -35.48 1.13 -0.29
CA GLY A 36 -34.58 2.30 -0.20
C GLY A 36 -33.40 2.31 0.80
N PRO A 37 -32.53 3.35 0.77
CA PRO A 37 -31.69 3.84 -0.32
C PRO A 37 -30.18 3.70 0.02
N LYS A 38 -29.30 3.97 -0.97
CA LYS A 38 -27.82 3.86 -1.01
C LYS A 38 -27.39 2.50 -1.56
N ALA A 39 -26.84 2.52 -2.77
CA ALA A 39 -26.24 1.37 -3.41
C ALA A 39 -25.10 0.81 -2.55
N ALA A 40 -25.44 -0.08 -1.62
CA ALA A 40 -24.49 -0.94 -0.95
C ALA A 40 -23.88 -1.83 -2.04
N LEU A 41 -22.57 -1.75 -2.23
CA LEU A 41 -21.83 -2.76 -2.98
C LEU A 41 -22.30 -4.16 -2.52
N PRO A 42 -22.34 -5.19 -3.39
CA PRO A 42 -22.76 -6.53 -3.04
C PRO A 42 -21.74 -7.16 -2.08
N CYS A 43 -21.82 -6.80 -0.81
CA CYS A 43 -20.94 -7.27 0.23
C CYS A 43 -21.56 -8.53 0.84
N PRO A 44 -20.79 -9.62 1.00
CA PRO A 44 -21.33 -10.88 1.49
C PRO A 44 -22.04 -10.72 2.84
N PRO A 45 -23.11 -11.49 3.10
CA PRO A 45 -23.83 -11.44 4.36
C PRO A 45 -22.85 -11.66 5.52
N GLY A 46 -22.87 -10.76 6.51
CA GLY A 46 -21.95 -10.77 7.66
C GLY A 46 -20.78 -9.79 7.58
N LEU A 47 -20.44 -9.25 6.40
CA LEU A 47 -19.38 -8.25 6.23
C LEU A 47 -19.91 -6.80 6.13
N ALA A 48 -21.21 -6.63 5.83
CA ALA A 48 -21.85 -5.31 5.70
C ALA A 48 -22.00 -4.55 7.03
N LYS A 49 -22.04 -5.26 8.17
CA LYS A 49 -22.10 -4.66 9.52
C LYS A 49 -20.72 -4.41 10.14
N LYS A 50 -19.63 -4.80 9.47
CA LYS A 50 -18.25 -4.58 9.95
C LYS A 50 -17.74 -3.23 9.43
N ASN A 51 -16.78 -2.63 10.14
CA ASN A 51 -16.16 -1.36 9.75
C ASN A 51 -14.63 -1.56 9.59
N PRO A 52 -14.03 -1.28 8.42
CA PRO A 52 -14.66 -0.85 7.16
C PRO A 52 -15.58 -1.93 6.56
N PRO A 53 -16.73 -1.54 5.96
CA PRO A 53 -17.67 -2.49 5.38
C PRO A 53 -17.03 -3.24 4.24
N CYS A 54 -17.40 -4.51 4.09
CA CYS A 54 -16.97 -5.35 2.97
C CYS A 54 -15.47 -5.71 2.97
N VAL A 55 -14.72 -5.32 4.00
CA VAL A 55 -13.32 -5.72 4.22
C VAL A 55 -13.30 -6.83 5.28
N PRO A 56 -12.65 -7.98 5.04
CA PRO A 56 -12.45 -8.98 6.07
C PRO A 56 -11.74 -8.36 7.29
N PRO A 57 -12.15 -8.67 8.52
CA PRO A 57 -11.61 -8.01 9.73
C PRO A 57 -10.08 -8.19 9.87
N GLY A 58 -9.54 -9.30 9.39
CA GLY A 58 -8.08 -9.52 9.35
C GLY A 58 -7.34 -8.59 8.38
N GLN A 59 -8.00 -8.13 7.31
CA GLN A 59 -7.45 -7.21 6.31
C GLN A 59 -7.63 -5.74 6.68
N ALA A 60 -8.71 -5.41 7.40
CA ALA A 60 -9.03 -4.05 7.83
C ALA A 60 -7.87 -3.35 8.57
N ARG A 61 -7.18 -4.09 9.44
CA ARG A 61 -6.04 -3.58 10.22
C ARG A 61 -4.79 -3.28 9.39
N HIS A 62 -4.67 -3.86 8.20
CA HIS A 62 -3.53 -3.61 7.30
C HIS A 62 -3.73 -2.39 6.40
N GLN A 63 -4.97 -1.87 6.30
CA GLN A 63 -5.28 -0.74 5.42
C GLN A 63 -4.73 0.60 5.92
N TYR A 64 -4.54 0.77 7.23
CA TYR A 64 -4.13 2.05 7.82
C TYR A 64 -2.61 2.29 7.83
N ARG A 65 -1.83 1.39 7.21
CA ARG A 65 -0.37 1.52 7.14
C ARG A 65 0.04 2.02 5.76
N TYR A 66 0.92 3.02 5.75
CA TYR A 66 1.57 3.47 4.52
C TYR A 66 2.45 2.37 3.93
N ARG A 67 2.49 2.28 2.60
CA ARG A 67 3.37 1.37 1.85
C ARG A 67 4.62 2.11 1.37
N VAL A 68 5.68 1.35 1.07
CA VAL A 68 6.86 1.89 0.37
C VAL A 68 6.43 2.49 -0.97
N GLY A 69 6.92 3.70 -1.27
CA GLY A 69 6.53 4.49 -2.42
C GLY A 69 5.34 5.43 -2.20
N GLU A 70 4.63 5.30 -1.07
CA GLU A 70 3.50 6.16 -0.74
C GLU A 70 3.97 7.44 -0.04
N ARG A 71 3.22 8.54 -0.20
CA ARG A 71 3.55 9.83 0.43
C ARG A 71 2.75 10.07 1.69
N ILE A 72 3.45 10.46 2.76
CA ILE A 72 2.83 10.83 4.03
C ILE A 72 2.59 12.34 4.04
N ASN A 73 1.33 12.75 3.91
CA ASN A 73 0.98 14.17 3.79
C ASN A 73 0.63 14.83 5.14
N SER A 74 0.20 14.08 6.15
CA SER A 74 -0.29 14.61 7.43
C SER A 74 -0.29 13.56 8.54
N GLY A 75 -0.43 14.01 9.80
CA GLY A 75 -0.60 13.10 10.95
C GLY A 75 0.66 12.36 11.38
N TYR A 76 1.83 12.89 11.02
CA TYR A 76 3.13 12.34 11.39
C TYR A 76 3.85 13.24 12.39
N VAL A 77 4.72 12.64 13.19
CA VAL A 77 5.69 13.31 14.04
C VAL A 77 7.09 12.95 13.53
N ILE A 78 7.94 13.95 13.34
CA ILE A 78 9.32 13.73 12.92
C ILE A 78 10.13 13.24 14.12
N LEU A 79 10.87 12.15 13.95
CA LEU A 79 11.78 11.66 14.98
C LEU A 79 13.08 12.48 14.96
N GLY A 80 13.26 13.34 15.96
CA GLY A 80 14.40 14.25 16.04
C GLY A 80 15.70 13.59 16.51
N ASP A 81 15.61 12.48 17.27
CA ASP A 81 16.74 11.79 17.87
C ASP A 81 16.88 10.33 17.36
N PRO A 82 17.22 10.07 16.07
CA PRO A 82 17.30 8.70 15.54
C PRO A 82 18.35 7.83 16.26
N TRP A 83 19.47 8.43 16.69
CA TRP A 83 20.58 7.72 17.31
C TRP A 83 20.23 7.03 18.64
N ARG A 84 19.15 7.45 19.31
CA ARG A 84 18.67 6.79 20.53
C ARG A 84 18.14 5.37 20.27
N TYR A 85 17.84 5.06 19.02
CA TYR A 85 17.21 3.83 18.57
C TYR A 85 18.08 3.04 17.59
N ASP A 86 19.39 3.32 17.58
CA ASP A 86 20.34 2.73 16.62
C ASP A 86 19.96 2.98 15.14
N LEU A 87 19.24 4.09 14.88
CA LEU A 87 18.86 4.51 13.53
C LEU A 87 19.88 5.51 12.97
N ASP A 88 20.04 5.51 11.65
CA ASP A 88 20.96 6.40 10.94
C ASP A 88 20.55 7.87 11.11
N PRO A 89 21.36 8.72 11.77
CA PRO A 89 21.01 10.12 12.01
C PRO A 89 20.93 10.97 10.73
N ASN A 90 21.45 10.49 9.59
CA ASN A 90 21.36 11.18 8.30
C ASN A 90 20.03 10.93 7.58
N GLN A 91 19.21 10.01 8.07
CA GLN A 91 17.91 9.67 7.50
C GLN A 91 16.79 10.37 8.24
N THR A 92 15.67 10.58 7.53
CA THR A 92 14.47 11.16 8.14
C THR A 92 13.47 10.06 8.47
N TYR A 93 12.96 10.08 9.70
CA TYR A 93 12.00 9.10 10.17
C TYR A 93 10.72 9.77 10.64
N TYR A 94 9.58 9.25 10.19
CA TYR A 94 8.25 9.71 10.57
C TYR A 94 7.58 8.66 11.44
N ARG A 95 7.05 9.09 12.58
CA ARG A 95 6.14 8.31 13.40
C ARG A 95 4.71 8.64 13.03
N VAL A 96 3.93 7.65 12.62
CA VAL A 96 2.49 7.78 12.38
C VAL A 96 1.76 6.79 13.29
N GLY A 97 1.04 7.32 14.28
CA GLY A 97 0.44 6.50 15.34
C GLY A 97 1.50 5.66 16.04
N ASP A 98 1.39 4.35 15.91
CA ASP A 98 2.28 3.36 16.52
C ASP A 98 3.36 2.85 15.58
N TYR A 99 3.52 3.43 14.39
CA TYR A 99 4.42 2.93 13.36
C TYR A 99 5.54 3.92 13.05
N LEU A 100 6.72 3.39 12.75
CA LEU A 100 7.87 4.17 12.33
C LEU A 100 8.22 3.88 10.86
N TYR A 101 8.42 4.95 10.10
CA TYR A 101 8.71 4.92 8.67
C TYR A 101 9.99 5.68 8.39
N ARG A 102 10.86 5.12 7.54
CA ARG A 102 11.92 5.91 6.89
C ARG A 102 11.32 6.61 5.69
N VAL A 103 11.56 7.91 5.57
CA VAL A 103 11.00 8.72 4.48
C VAL A 103 12.07 9.51 3.76
N ASN A 104 11.84 9.79 2.48
CA ASN A 104 12.57 10.81 1.76
C ASN A 104 12.11 12.18 2.26
N ARG A 105 13.06 13.00 2.72
CA ARG A 105 12.77 14.32 3.31
C ARG A 105 12.14 15.30 2.31
N ASP A 106 12.53 15.20 1.04
CA ASP A 106 12.11 16.14 -0.01
C ASP A 106 10.74 15.79 -0.58
N THR A 107 10.47 14.49 -0.81
CA THR A 107 9.22 14.03 -1.42
C THR A 107 8.17 13.55 -0.42
N ARG A 108 8.56 13.35 0.85
CA ARG A 108 7.76 12.72 1.92
C ARG A 108 7.31 11.30 1.59
N GLU A 109 8.04 10.65 0.70
CA GLU A 109 7.77 9.28 0.26
C GLU A 109 8.36 8.27 1.23
N VAL A 110 7.61 7.23 1.55
CA VAL A 110 8.06 6.14 2.39
C VAL A 110 9.09 5.32 1.63
N LEU A 111 10.31 5.28 2.19
CA LEU A 111 11.41 4.48 1.69
C LEU A 111 11.46 3.10 2.37
N ASP A 112 11.05 3.03 3.64
CA ASP A 112 11.05 1.79 4.40
C ASP A 112 10.08 1.81 5.58
N PHE A 113 9.63 0.63 5.99
CA PHE A 113 8.79 0.43 7.17
C PHE A 113 9.58 -0.31 8.25
N LEU A 114 9.84 0.36 9.37
CA LEU A 114 10.69 -0.16 10.45
C LEU A 114 9.92 -0.97 11.49
N GLY A 115 8.59 -0.90 11.48
CA GLY A 115 7.74 -1.64 12.41
C GLY A 115 7.00 -0.75 13.41
N ALA A 116 6.57 -1.37 14.50
CA ALA A 116 5.88 -0.67 15.58
C ALA A 116 6.88 0.12 16.41
N ALA A 117 6.63 1.41 16.63
CA ALA A 117 7.46 2.30 17.44
C ALA A 117 7.63 1.77 18.87
N ALA A 118 6.64 1.07 19.41
CA ALA A 118 6.73 0.46 20.74
C ALA A 118 7.85 -0.59 20.86
N ALA A 119 8.23 -1.27 19.77
CA ALA A 119 9.31 -2.25 19.77
C ALA A 119 10.72 -1.61 19.77
N LEU A 120 10.79 -0.29 19.55
CA LEU A 120 12.04 0.48 19.59
C LEU A 120 12.16 1.34 20.85
N LEU A 121 11.10 1.46 21.67
CA LEU A 121 11.04 2.35 22.84
C LEU A 121 11.24 1.64 24.19
N ASP A 122 11.53 0.33 24.18
CA ASP A 122 11.89 -0.49 25.36
C ASP A 122 13.42 -0.67 25.41
#